data_AF-A0A8T3XX18-F1
#
_entry.id   AF-A0A8T3XX18-F1
#
_cell.length_a   1.000
_cell.length_b   1.000
_cell.length_c   1.000
_cell.angle_alpha   90.00
_cell.angle_beta   90.00
_cell.angle_gamma   90.00
#
_symmetry.space_group_name_H-M   'P 1'
#
loop_
_entity.id
_entity.type
_entity.pdbx_description
1 polymer ?
#
loop_
_entity_poly.entity_id
_entity_poly.type
_entity_poly.pdbx_seq_one_letter_code
_entity_poly.pdbx_strand_id
1 'polypeptide(L)'
;MTFEDLRRGGKTTFKVNYEFPNAKKVLDKKIDVPGYKKQVKLVVYETKEKLDYKRNSPLNIAGILIKTGGSILDNSLFKFENDSAGSYFYGECISEEIDDILRSEDSSILQMGRSGIDWSNEYAQLLMKTIERAIEPLIEEKKKELAKKKKTELTKENQKLFNELSKLFNDIFKEELGDEGKTDLDIEDVFEEKVFIKPEVMNLLPKNSRTACFYAHENIVKKQGELVKIYAVRQKILVLDEKIYLERHKKYSNMFIGKFKIKGLNIGDEDVIEAALGDEKALCEVKVKEELGKKPRGPPKPSKQGNITGFDYDLDPNPNQRAYHNIKNGKIVIFTQFPGVSNYVGEDLKEIKTDMGRMLLCEIVCEAMFRRIAKEQMKKGEAVIFGESDADAYQNLINDLQKKHLNKVYNLVMNYDFESKEE
;
A
#
# COMPACT_ATOMS: atom_id res chain seq x y z
N MET A 1 -3.12 16.49 42.33
CA MET A 1 -3.54 17.74 41.69
C MET A 1 -4.46 18.46 42.66
N THR A 2 -4.29 19.76 42.80
CA THR A 2 -5.12 20.57 43.71
C THR A 2 -5.84 21.61 42.87
N PHE A 3 -7.17 21.59 42.97
CA PHE A 3 -8.03 22.56 42.34
C PHE A 3 -8.52 23.53 43.41
N GLU A 4 -8.21 24.81 43.25
CA GLU A 4 -8.74 25.88 44.07
C GLU A 4 -9.85 26.60 43.30
N ASP A 5 -11.07 26.53 43.84
CA ASP A 5 -12.18 27.35 43.37
C ASP A 5 -12.06 28.74 43.99
N LEU A 6 -11.46 29.66 43.24
CA LEU A 6 -11.21 31.05 43.64
C LEU A 6 -12.51 31.85 43.91
N ARG A 7 -13.67 31.40 43.42
CA ARG A 7 -14.96 32.09 43.65
C ARG A 7 -15.66 31.59 44.91
N ARG A 8 -15.53 30.31 45.23
CA ARG A 8 -16.18 29.70 46.40
C ARG A 8 -15.24 29.47 47.59
N GLY A 9 -13.95 29.78 47.44
CA GLY A 9 -12.93 29.57 48.48
C GLY A 9 -12.65 28.11 48.80
N GLY A 10 -13.13 27.18 47.97
CA GLY A 10 -13.04 25.74 48.20
C GLY A 10 -11.76 25.16 47.59
N LYS A 11 -11.08 24.30 48.35
CA LYS A 11 -9.87 23.60 47.89
C LYS A 11 -10.12 22.10 47.85
N THR A 12 -10.09 21.52 46.66
CA THR A 12 -10.23 20.08 46.47
C THR A 12 -8.89 19.52 46.00
N THR A 13 -8.35 18.55 46.76
CA THR A 13 -7.12 17.85 46.38
C THR A 13 -7.45 16.39 46.10
N PHE A 14 -7.05 15.91 44.93
CA PHE A 14 -7.13 14.49 44.58
C PHE A 14 -5.81 14.01 44.00
N LYS A 15 -5.48 12.76 44.28
CA LYS A 15 -4.29 12.10 43.74
C LYS A 15 -4.61 11.65 42.32
N VAL A 16 -3.86 12.13 41.34
CA VAL A 16 -3.95 11.65 39.96
C VAL A 16 -3.06 10.41 39.89
N ASN A 17 -3.68 9.26 39.66
CA ASN A 17 -2.97 8.01 39.41
C ASN A 17 -3.35 7.52 38.02
N TYR A 18 -2.40 6.94 37.31
CA TYR A 18 -2.66 6.19 36.09
C TYR A 18 -2.54 4.69 36.41
N GLU A 19 -3.56 3.93 36.06
CA GLU A 19 -3.55 2.48 36.19
C GLU A 19 -3.21 1.87 34.83
N PHE A 20 -2.09 1.14 34.78
CA PHE A 20 -1.69 0.45 33.57
C PHE A 20 -2.64 -0.70 33.26
N PRO A 21 -2.91 -0.99 31.97
CA PRO A 21 -3.68 -2.17 31.58
C PRO A 21 -3.04 -3.45 32.12
N ASN A 22 -3.88 -4.39 32.55
CA ASN A 22 -3.42 -5.69 33.01
C ASN A 22 -2.68 -6.42 31.87
N ALA A 23 -1.39 -6.71 32.10
CA ALA A 23 -0.50 -7.16 31.05
C ALA A 23 0.58 -8.13 31.57
N LYS A 24 1.05 -8.99 30.67
CA LYS A 24 2.16 -9.88 30.91
C LYS A 24 3.44 -9.25 30.35
N LYS A 25 4.50 -9.18 31.15
CA LYS A 25 5.82 -8.78 30.62
C LYS A 25 6.34 -9.86 29.67
N VAL A 26 6.58 -9.48 28.41
CA VAL A 26 7.01 -10.39 27.34
C VAL A 26 8.44 -10.12 26.87
N LEU A 27 8.98 -8.94 27.17
CA LEU A 27 10.36 -8.58 26.89
C LEU A 27 10.93 -7.69 27.99
N ASP A 28 12.15 -7.96 28.43
CA ASP A 28 12.94 -7.12 29.33
C ASP A 28 14.42 -7.36 29.01
N LYS A 29 15.00 -6.49 28.17
CA LYS A 29 16.37 -6.67 27.67
C LYS A 29 17.11 -5.36 27.54
N LYS A 30 18.43 -5.43 27.71
CA LYS A 30 19.36 -4.41 27.23
C LYS A 30 19.81 -4.80 25.82
N ILE A 31 19.81 -3.85 24.90
CA ILE A 31 20.09 -4.09 23.48
C ILE A 31 21.14 -3.09 23.01
N ASP A 32 22.14 -3.57 22.29
CA ASP A 32 23.14 -2.73 21.65
C ASP A 32 22.57 -2.05 20.40
N VAL A 33 22.81 -0.74 20.27
CA VAL A 33 22.50 0.00 19.05
C VAL A 33 23.77 0.06 18.20
N PRO A 34 23.77 -0.43 16.95
CA PRO A 34 24.98 -0.47 16.13
C PRO A 34 25.63 0.90 15.97
N GLY A 35 26.94 1.00 16.23
CA GLY A 35 27.70 2.24 16.11
C GLY A 35 27.71 3.12 17.37
N TYR A 36 26.97 2.75 18.42
CA TYR A 36 26.87 3.53 19.66
C TYR A 36 27.30 2.72 20.88
N LYS A 37 27.80 3.42 21.91
CA LYS A 37 28.43 2.77 23.07
C LYS A 37 27.42 2.37 24.14
N LYS A 38 26.33 3.13 24.30
CA LYS A 38 25.35 2.85 25.34
C LYS A 38 24.27 1.89 24.84
N GLN A 39 23.95 0.92 25.69
CA GLN A 39 22.83 0.02 25.49
C GLN A 39 21.51 0.71 25.82
N VAL A 40 20.46 0.32 25.10
CA VAL A 40 19.09 0.75 25.41
C VAL A 40 18.36 -0.33 26.19
N LYS A 41 17.56 0.07 27.19
CA LYS A 41 16.71 -0.85 27.95
C LYS A 41 15.33 -0.87 27.32
N LEU A 42 14.92 -2.03 26.77
CA LEU A 42 13.61 -2.24 26.18
C LEU A 42 12.78 -3.17 27.06
N VAL A 43 11.62 -2.69 27.50
CA VAL A 43 10.63 -3.48 28.24
C VAL A 43 9.31 -3.44 27.47
N VAL A 44 8.72 -4.62 27.23
CA VAL A 44 7.46 -4.76 26.49
C VAL A 44 6.50 -5.64 27.27
N TYR A 45 5.24 -5.20 27.30
CA TYR A 45 4.11 -5.87 27.92
C TYR A 45 3.09 -6.24 26.85
N GLU A 46 2.46 -7.39 27.02
CA GLU A 46 1.37 -7.89 26.19
C GLU A 46 0.07 -7.89 26.99
N THR A 47 -0.99 -7.33 26.41
CA THR A 47 -2.33 -7.33 26.98
C THR A 47 -3.21 -8.42 26.39
N LYS A 48 -4.24 -8.82 27.14
CA LYS A 48 -5.28 -9.74 26.64
C LYS A 48 -6.21 -9.04 25.63
N GLU A 49 -6.47 -7.76 25.87
CA GLU A 49 -7.36 -6.93 25.06
C GLU A 49 -6.56 -5.95 24.20
N LYS A 50 -7.17 -5.54 23.09
CA LYS A 50 -6.58 -4.56 22.18
C LYS A 50 -6.62 -3.18 22.83
N LEU A 51 -5.52 -2.45 22.76
CA LEU A 51 -5.39 -1.10 23.30
C LEU A 51 -5.59 -0.04 22.21
N ASP A 52 -5.98 1.15 22.65
CA ASP A 52 -6.13 2.29 21.75
C ASP A 52 -4.78 2.79 21.24
N TYR A 53 -4.71 2.97 19.93
CA TYR A 53 -3.59 3.59 19.24
C TYR A 53 -4.09 4.43 18.07
N LYS A 54 -3.67 5.69 18.03
CA LYS A 54 -3.85 6.61 16.93
C LYS A 54 -2.55 7.36 16.69
N ARG A 55 -2.07 7.39 15.45
CA ARG A 55 -0.83 8.08 15.10
C ARG A 55 -0.86 9.53 15.61
N ASN A 56 0.23 9.95 16.26
CA ASN A 56 0.41 11.28 16.86
C ASN A 56 -0.61 11.66 17.95
N SER A 57 -1.29 10.69 18.55
CA SER A 57 -2.19 10.95 19.68
C SER A 57 -1.41 10.89 21.01
N PRO A 58 -1.50 11.93 21.86
CA PRO A 58 -0.88 11.92 23.19
C PRO A 58 -1.58 10.96 24.15
N LEU A 59 -2.76 10.45 23.80
CA LEU A 59 -3.58 9.55 24.62
C LEU A 59 -3.37 8.07 24.28
N ASN A 60 -2.37 7.74 23.46
CA ASN A 60 -2.08 6.36 23.09
C ASN A 60 -1.71 5.51 24.32
N ILE A 61 -2.39 4.38 24.46
CA ILE A 61 -2.09 3.39 25.51
C ILE A 61 -1.17 2.31 24.94
N ALA A 62 -1.39 1.89 23.68
CA ALA A 62 -0.46 1.03 22.96
C ALA A 62 0.78 1.81 22.48
N GLY A 63 1.85 1.06 22.16
CA GLY A 63 3.09 1.61 21.63
C GLY A 63 4.27 1.56 22.59
N ILE A 64 5.45 1.90 22.08
CA ILE A 64 6.69 1.95 22.84
C ILE A 64 6.99 3.41 23.18
N LEU A 65 6.98 3.72 24.46
CA LEU A 65 7.41 5.01 24.99
C LEU A 65 8.93 5.13 24.83
N ILE A 66 9.39 6.12 24.07
CA ILE A 66 10.81 6.41 23.93
C ILE A 66 11.19 7.42 25.01
N LYS A 67 12.08 6.99 25.89
CA LYS A 67 12.44 7.73 27.10
C LYS A 67 13.93 8.02 27.12
N THR A 68 14.27 9.17 27.65
CA THR A 68 15.60 9.44 28.18
C THR A 68 15.61 9.25 29.69
N GLY A 69 16.71 9.57 30.38
CA GLY A 69 16.78 9.51 31.84
C GLY A 69 15.76 10.42 32.55
N GLY A 70 15.24 11.45 31.88
CA GLY A 70 14.37 12.45 32.51
C GLY A 70 13.08 12.80 31.76
N SER A 71 12.83 12.26 30.56
CA SER A 71 11.67 12.67 29.76
C SER A 71 11.18 11.56 28.84
N ILE A 72 9.87 11.59 28.55
CA ILE A 72 9.25 10.80 27.49
C ILE A 72 9.24 11.69 26.24
N LEU A 73 9.86 11.22 25.17
CA LEU A 73 10.01 11.97 23.93
C LEU A 73 9.00 11.58 22.88
N ASP A 74 8.61 10.30 22.82
CA ASP A 74 7.71 9.80 21.77
C ASP A 74 6.95 8.55 22.24
N ASN A 75 5.85 8.23 21.58
CA ASN A 75 5.14 6.95 21.70
C ASN A 75 4.80 6.42 20.31
N SER A 76 5.45 5.33 19.89
CA SER A 76 5.27 4.79 18.55
C SER A 76 5.18 3.27 18.50
N LEU A 77 4.40 2.77 17.53
CA LEU A 77 4.41 1.37 17.08
C LEU A 77 5.29 1.15 15.83
N PHE A 78 5.97 2.19 15.34
CA PHE A 78 6.88 2.13 14.18
C PHE A 78 6.23 1.52 12.93
N LYS A 79 6.86 0.54 12.26
CA LYS A 79 6.24 -0.17 11.13
C LYS A 79 4.93 -0.92 11.47
N PHE A 80 4.58 -1.08 12.75
CA PHE A 80 3.41 -1.82 13.21
C PHE A 80 2.20 -0.93 13.52
N GLU A 81 2.25 0.36 13.23
CA GLU A 81 1.10 1.28 13.46
C GLU A 81 -0.19 0.84 12.78
N ASN A 82 -0.08 0.22 11.60
CA ASN A 82 -1.24 -0.28 10.84
C ASN A 82 -1.59 -1.75 11.15
N ASP A 83 -0.93 -2.34 12.14
CA ASP A 83 -1.03 -3.75 12.47
C ASP A 83 -1.94 -3.96 13.69
N SER A 84 -3.08 -4.63 13.50
CA SER A 84 -4.03 -4.87 14.60
C SER A 84 -3.37 -5.61 15.78
N ALA A 85 -2.38 -6.47 15.50
CA ALA A 85 -1.64 -7.18 16.54
C ALA A 85 -0.69 -6.26 17.33
N GLY A 86 -0.19 -5.17 16.73
CA GLY A 86 0.69 -4.21 17.41
C GLY A 86 0.00 -3.52 18.59
N SER A 87 -1.29 -3.25 18.48
CA SER A 87 -2.11 -2.64 19.53
C SER A 87 -2.33 -3.51 20.77
N TYR A 88 -1.83 -4.75 20.81
CA TYR A 88 -1.84 -5.59 22.02
C TYR A 88 -0.57 -5.40 22.87
N PHE A 89 0.32 -4.51 22.45
CA PHE A 89 1.59 -4.28 23.12
C PHE A 89 1.74 -2.83 23.54
N TYR A 90 2.27 -2.66 24.75
CA TYR A 90 2.81 -1.38 25.20
C TYR A 90 4.15 -1.60 25.89
N GLY A 91 4.97 -0.57 25.97
CA GLY A 91 6.28 -0.70 26.57
C GLY A 91 7.04 0.60 26.66
N GLU A 92 8.31 0.47 27.01
CA GLU A 92 9.23 1.59 27.10
C GLU A 92 10.61 1.19 26.59
N CYS A 93 11.27 2.12 25.92
CA CYS A 93 12.65 2.06 25.53
C CYS A 93 13.39 3.24 26.17
N ILE A 94 14.28 2.95 27.11
CA ILE A 94 15.10 3.98 27.77
C ILE A 94 16.46 4.03 27.07
N SER A 95 16.80 5.19 26.53
CA SER A 95 18.10 5.47 25.91
C SER A 95 18.79 6.65 26.56
N GLU A 96 19.95 6.38 27.17
CA GLU A 96 20.86 7.41 27.71
C GLU A 96 21.75 8.03 26.63
N GLU A 97 21.80 7.45 25.43
CA GLU A 97 22.56 8.03 24.30
C GLU A 97 21.84 9.28 23.77
N ILE A 98 20.50 9.31 23.83
CA ILE A 98 19.71 10.50 23.46
C ILE A 98 20.06 11.67 24.39
N ASP A 99 20.25 11.43 25.69
CA ASP A 99 20.67 12.47 26.62
C ASP A 99 22.05 13.06 26.26
N ASP A 100 22.98 12.23 25.80
CA ASP A 100 24.31 12.68 25.38
C ASP A 100 24.25 13.51 24.10
N ILE A 101 23.46 13.07 23.11
CA ILE A 101 23.26 13.80 21.86
C ILE A 101 22.64 15.18 22.17
N LEU A 102 21.58 15.21 23.00
CA LEU A 102 20.93 16.47 23.39
C LEU A 102 21.81 17.44 24.18
N ARG A 103 22.81 16.93 24.90
CA ARG A 103 23.78 17.77 25.63
C ARG A 103 24.93 18.23 24.75
N SER A 104 25.14 17.61 23.59
CA SER A 104 26.04 18.10 22.57
C SER A 104 25.42 19.31 21.86
N GLU A 105 26.20 20.01 21.03
CA GLU A 105 25.65 21.09 20.18
C GLU A 105 24.64 20.58 19.12
N ASP A 106 24.52 19.26 18.96
CA ASP A 106 23.60 18.62 18.04
C ASP A 106 22.22 18.36 18.68
N SER A 107 21.30 19.32 18.50
CA SER A 107 19.89 19.17 18.89
C SER A 107 19.02 18.51 17.80
N SER A 108 19.60 18.04 16.69
CA SER A 108 18.86 17.51 15.53
C SER A 108 18.08 16.22 15.81
N ILE A 109 18.30 15.57 16.95
CA ILE A 109 17.55 14.37 17.34
C ILE A 109 16.09 14.66 17.72
N LEU A 110 15.75 15.93 17.99
CA LEU A 110 14.37 16.36 18.21
C LEU A 110 13.87 17.15 17.00
N GLN A 111 12.57 17.00 16.73
CA GLN A 111 11.90 17.86 15.77
C GLN A 111 12.00 19.33 16.20
N MET A 112 12.01 20.26 15.24
CA MET A 112 12.10 21.72 15.51
C MET A 112 11.05 22.21 16.53
N GLY A 113 9.84 21.63 16.52
CA GLY A 113 8.76 21.95 17.47
C GLY A 113 8.86 21.27 18.83
N ARG A 114 9.90 20.45 19.07
CA ARG A 114 10.06 19.58 20.26
C ARG A 114 8.85 18.69 20.53
N SER A 115 8.10 18.36 19.47
CA SER A 115 6.91 17.49 19.49
C SER A 115 7.24 16.00 19.53
N GLY A 116 8.51 15.64 19.33
CA GLY A 116 8.98 14.27 19.38
C GLY A 116 10.38 14.12 18.80
N ILE A 117 10.75 12.86 18.56
CA ILE A 117 12.03 12.51 17.96
C ILE A 117 12.00 12.81 16.46
N ASP A 118 13.09 13.36 15.93
CA ASP A 118 13.31 13.41 14.50
C ASP A 118 13.83 12.04 14.02
N TRP A 119 12.91 11.22 13.52
CA TRP A 119 13.21 9.88 13.01
C TRP A 119 14.06 9.87 11.73
N SER A 120 14.39 11.03 11.15
CA SER A 120 15.38 11.14 10.08
C SER A 120 16.83 11.06 10.58
N ASN A 121 17.07 11.39 11.86
CA ASN A 121 18.38 11.34 12.50
C ASN A 121 18.99 9.93 12.47
N GLU A 122 20.32 9.84 12.28
CA GLU A 122 21.03 8.57 12.13
C GLU A 122 20.84 7.63 13.34
N TYR A 123 21.03 8.16 14.55
CA TYR A 123 20.82 7.39 15.78
C TYR A 123 19.36 6.95 15.91
N ALA A 124 18.41 7.87 15.67
CA ALA A 124 16.99 7.57 15.77
C ALA A 124 16.57 6.44 14.81
N GLN A 125 17.08 6.43 13.58
CA GLN A 125 16.82 5.34 12.63
C GLN A 125 17.38 3.99 13.09
N LEU A 126 18.58 3.98 13.68
CA LEU A 126 19.20 2.77 14.18
C LEU A 126 18.48 2.24 15.43
N LEU A 127 18.08 3.13 16.33
CA LEU A 127 17.26 2.81 17.49
C LEU A 127 15.92 2.21 17.07
N MET A 128 15.21 2.87 16.15
CA MET A 128 13.94 2.37 15.58
C MET A 128 14.11 0.95 15.01
N LYS A 129 15.09 0.74 14.13
CA LYS A 129 15.35 -0.59 13.53
C LYS A 129 15.67 -1.65 14.60
N THR A 130 16.34 -1.26 15.67
CA THR A 130 16.70 -2.14 16.79
C THR A 130 15.47 -2.56 17.59
N ILE A 131 14.60 -1.60 17.94
CA ILE A 131 13.34 -1.87 18.62
C ILE A 131 12.42 -2.73 17.74
N GLU A 132 12.24 -2.34 16.47
CA GLU A 132 11.43 -3.09 15.50
C GLU A 132 11.84 -4.55 15.41
N ARG A 133 13.14 -4.84 15.32
CA ARG A 133 13.68 -6.20 15.25
C ARG A 133 13.39 -6.99 16.52
N ALA A 134 13.42 -6.35 17.68
CA ALA A 134 13.18 -6.98 18.96
C ALA A 134 11.69 -7.34 19.17
N ILE A 135 10.77 -6.49 18.73
CA ILE A 135 9.32 -6.68 18.92
C ILE A 135 8.65 -7.48 17.79
N GLU A 136 9.26 -7.55 16.61
CA GLU A 136 8.70 -8.25 15.44
C GLU A 136 8.30 -9.70 15.73
N PRO A 137 9.11 -10.54 16.41
CA PRO A 137 8.71 -11.91 16.73
C PRO A 137 7.45 -11.98 17.61
N LEU A 138 7.31 -11.06 18.57
CA LEU A 138 6.17 -11.01 19.49
C LEU A 138 4.88 -10.66 18.75
N ILE A 139 4.96 -9.67 17.84
CA ILE A 139 3.82 -9.24 17.04
C ILE A 139 3.44 -10.34 16.03
N GLU A 140 4.40 -11.00 15.38
CA GLU A 140 4.11 -12.10 14.47
C GLU A 140 3.53 -13.33 15.19
N GLU A 141 3.94 -13.60 16.43
CA GLU A 141 3.31 -14.63 17.27
C GLU A 141 1.87 -14.24 17.61
N LYS A 142 1.63 -13.00 18.03
CA LYS A 142 0.29 -12.49 18.33
C LYS A 142 -0.63 -12.56 17.11
N LYS A 143 -0.12 -12.21 15.92
CA LYS A 143 -0.86 -12.39 14.66
C LYS A 143 -1.30 -13.83 14.44
N LYS A 144 -0.41 -14.80 14.70
CA LYS A 144 -0.75 -16.22 14.55
C LYS A 144 -1.79 -16.65 15.58
N GLU A 145 -1.69 -16.16 16.82
CA GLU A 145 -2.69 -16.42 17.86
C GLU A 145 -4.06 -15.88 17.46
N LEU A 146 -4.11 -14.61 17.02
CA LEU A 146 -5.34 -13.94 16.57
C LEU A 146 -5.92 -14.64 15.33
N ALA A 147 -5.07 -15.06 14.38
CA ALA A 147 -5.51 -15.78 13.18
C ALA A 147 -6.05 -17.19 13.49
N LYS A 148 -5.52 -17.89 14.50
CA LYS A 148 -6.02 -19.21 14.93
C LYS A 148 -7.40 -19.13 15.58
N LYS A 149 -7.72 -18.02 16.25
CA LYS A 149 -9.01 -17.80 16.91
C LYS A 149 -10.12 -17.34 15.95
N LYS A 150 -9.79 -16.86 14.74
CA LYS A 150 -10.71 -16.08 13.89
C LYS A 150 -11.00 -16.65 12.50
N LYS A 151 -10.38 -17.77 12.10
CA LYS A 151 -10.69 -18.40 10.81
C LYS A 151 -11.94 -19.26 10.93
N THR A 152 -13.07 -18.68 10.62
CA THR A 152 -14.27 -19.43 10.28
C THR A 152 -14.39 -19.53 8.76
N GLU A 153 -14.75 -20.71 8.27
CA GLU A 153 -14.85 -20.98 6.83
C GLU A 153 -16.13 -20.35 6.26
N LEU A 154 -16.07 -19.98 4.98
CA LEU A 154 -17.25 -19.54 4.24
C LEU A 154 -18.25 -20.71 4.12
N THR A 155 -19.54 -20.41 4.18
CA THR A 155 -20.56 -21.38 3.83
C THR A 155 -20.42 -21.79 2.37
N LYS A 156 -20.77 -23.04 2.02
CA LYS A 156 -20.70 -23.56 0.65
C LYS A 156 -21.49 -22.69 -0.34
N GLU A 157 -22.63 -22.16 0.09
CA GLU A 157 -23.50 -21.28 -0.70
C GLU A 157 -22.80 -19.97 -1.05
N ASN A 158 -22.22 -19.29 -0.06
CA ASN A 158 -21.49 -18.03 -0.27
C ASN A 158 -20.23 -18.23 -1.12
N GLN A 159 -19.62 -19.42 -1.05
CA GLN A 159 -18.39 -19.72 -1.75
C GLN A 159 -18.54 -19.66 -3.28
N LYS A 160 -19.71 -20.00 -3.84
CA LYS A 160 -19.99 -19.88 -5.28
C LYS A 160 -19.98 -18.41 -5.74
N LEU A 161 -20.73 -17.53 -5.05
CA LEU A 161 -20.72 -16.08 -5.30
C LEU A 161 -19.29 -15.52 -5.20
N PHE A 162 -18.55 -15.90 -4.16
CA PHE A 162 -17.18 -15.43 -3.96
C PHE A 162 -16.20 -15.95 -5.01
N ASN A 163 -16.45 -17.11 -5.60
CA ASN A 163 -15.68 -17.61 -6.75
C ASN A 163 -15.97 -16.77 -8.00
N GLU A 164 -17.22 -16.40 -8.25
CA GLU A 164 -17.60 -15.51 -9.37
C GLU A 164 -17.03 -14.10 -9.20
N LEU A 165 -17.12 -13.53 -8.00
CA LEU A 165 -16.47 -12.28 -7.65
C LEU A 165 -14.95 -12.35 -7.85
N SER A 166 -14.31 -13.45 -7.46
CA SER A 166 -12.87 -13.64 -7.66
C SER A 166 -12.51 -13.64 -9.14
N LYS A 167 -13.30 -14.29 -9.99
CA LYS A 167 -13.12 -14.28 -11.45
C LYS A 167 -13.28 -12.87 -12.01
N LEU A 168 -14.39 -12.19 -11.68
CA LEU A 168 -14.65 -10.82 -12.13
C LEU A 168 -13.52 -9.87 -11.72
N PHE A 169 -13.06 -9.97 -10.47
CA PHE A 169 -11.97 -9.14 -9.98
C PHE A 169 -10.63 -9.44 -10.64
N ASN A 170 -10.35 -10.70 -10.97
CA ASN A 170 -9.17 -11.05 -11.76
C ASN A 170 -9.25 -10.49 -13.19
N ASP A 171 -10.44 -10.44 -13.79
CA ASP A 171 -10.64 -9.85 -15.12
C ASP A 171 -10.49 -8.33 -15.08
N ILE A 172 -11.04 -7.65 -14.05
CA ILE A 172 -10.81 -6.22 -13.81
C ILE A 172 -9.31 -5.96 -13.58
N PHE A 173 -8.63 -6.80 -12.80
CA PHE A 173 -7.18 -6.68 -12.60
C PHE A 173 -6.40 -6.74 -13.91
N LYS A 174 -6.74 -7.69 -14.78
CA LYS A 174 -6.12 -7.82 -16.10
C LYS A 174 -6.45 -6.63 -17.00
N GLU A 175 -7.67 -6.12 -16.95
CA GLU A 175 -8.10 -4.94 -17.69
C GLU A 175 -7.31 -3.70 -17.27
N GLU A 176 -7.16 -3.48 -15.97
CA GLU A 176 -6.59 -2.26 -15.39
C GLU A 176 -5.07 -2.25 -15.25
N LEU A 177 -4.46 -3.42 -15.11
CA LEU A 177 -3.01 -3.54 -14.94
C LEU A 177 -2.31 -4.12 -16.16
N GLY A 178 -3.08 -4.58 -17.16
CA GLY A 178 -2.61 -5.33 -18.32
C GLY A 178 -1.93 -6.66 -17.97
N ASP A 179 -1.79 -7.52 -18.96
CA ASP A 179 -0.54 -8.29 -19.06
C ASP A 179 0.55 -7.26 -19.37
N GLU A 180 1.67 -7.28 -18.63
CA GLU A 180 2.77 -6.32 -18.73
C GLU A 180 2.88 -5.64 -20.13
N GLY A 181 2.44 -4.38 -20.21
CA GLY A 181 2.60 -3.53 -21.40
C GLY A 181 1.41 -3.43 -22.35
N LYS A 182 0.29 -2.85 -21.89
CA LYS A 182 -0.70 -2.18 -22.76
C LYS A 182 -1.07 -0.85 -22.13
N THR A 183 -0.79 0.24 -22.82
CA THR A 183 -1.35 1.56 -22.52
C THR A 183 -2.51 1.75 -23.50
N ASP A 184 -3.73 2.01 -23.01
CA ASP A 184 -4.86 2.29 -23.89
C ASP A 184 -4.59 3.56 -24.73
N LEU A 185 -5.05 3.56 -25.99
CA LEU A 185 -4.94 4.69 -26.90
C LEU A 185 -6.09 5.67 -26.67
N ASP A 186 -5.79 6.97 -26.63
CA ASP A 186 -6.80 8.02 -26.63
C ASP A 186 -7.58 7.99 -27.96
N ILE A 187 -8.88 8.32 -27.95
CA ILE A 187 -9.74 8.24 -29.15
C ILE A 187 -9.18 9.13 -30.28
N GLU A 188 -8.67 10.31 -29.93
CA GLU A 188 -8.05 11.26 -30.87
C GLU A 188 -6.79 10.67 -31.53
N ASP A 189 -5.99 9.90 -30.78
CA ASP A 189 -4.78 9.25 -31.29
C ASP A 189 -5.08 8.15 -32.33
N VAL A 190 -6.30 7.61 -32.35
CA VAL A 190 -6.72 6.58 -33.31
C VAL A 190 -7.16 7.19 -34.65
N PHE A 191 -7.63 8.44 -34.67
CA PHE A 191 -8.16 9.08 -35.89
C PHE A 191 -7.13 9.93 -36.63
N GLU A 192 -6.04 10.33 -35.98
CA GLU A 192 -4.99 11.12 -36.61
C GLU A 192 -3.96 10.25 -37.35
N GLU A 193 -3.58 10.65 -38.55
CA GLU A 193 -2.47 10.04 -39.29
C GLU A 193 -1.14 10.46 -38.67
N LYS A 194 -0.75 9.82 -37.57
CA LYS A 194 0.49 10.11 -36.84
C LYS A 194 1.20 8.86 -36.31
N VAL A 195 2.42 9.07 -35.83
CA VAL A 195 3.17 8.11 -35.00
C VAL A 195 3.34 8.69 -33.60
N PHE A 196 3.38 7.83 -32.59
CA PHE A 196 3.60 8.26 -31.21
C PHE A 196 4.04 7.08 -30.32
N ILE A 197 4.58 7.40 -29.14
CA ILE A 197 4.94 6.40 -28.11
C ILE A 197 3.99 6.56 -26.93
N LYS A 198 3.47 5.45 -26.41
CA LYS A 198 2.80 5.44 -25.10
C LYS A 198 3.57 4.56 -24.10
N PRO A 199 3.71 5.00 -22.84
CA PRO A 199 3.39 6.36 -22.36
C PRO A 199 4.35 7.42 -22.94
N GLU A 200 3.89 8.67 -23.06
CA GLU A 200 4.72 9.81 -23.51
C GLU A 200 5.77 10.21 -22.48
N VAL A 201 5.48 9.97 -21.19
CA VAL A 201 6.42 10.16 -20.08
C VAL A 201 6.54 8.85 -19.30
N MET A 202 7.76 8.38 -19.12
CA MET A 202 8.07 7.12 -18.47
C MET A 202 8.95 7.32 -17.24
N ASN A 203 8.43 6.94 -16.07
CA ASN A 203 9.25 6.82 -14.87
C ASN A 203 9.82 5.40 -14.76
N LEU A 204 11.12 5.29 -14.50
CA LEU A 204 11.85 4.04 -14.30
C LEU A 204 12.43 3.96 -12.89
N LEU A 205 12.58 2.74 -12.40
CA LEU A 205 13.43 2.46 -11.24
C LEU A 205 14.83 2.03 -11.73
N PRO A 206 15.89 2.30 -10.96
CA PRO A 206 17.25 1.87 -11.32
C PRO A 206 17.31 0.37 -11.56
N LYS A 207 17.99 -0.04 -12.63
CA LYS A 207 18.20 -1.44 -13.04
C LYS A 207 16.93 -2.21 -13.43
N ASN A 208 15.74 -1.61 -13.34
CA ASN A 208 14.50 -2.20 -13.81
C ASN A 208 14.23 -1.81 -15.26
N SER A 209 13.68 -2.75 -16.02
CA SER A 209 13.21 -2.50 -17.39
C SER A 209 11.71 -2.25 -17.42
N ARG A 210 11.27 -1.34 -18.29
CA ARG A 210 9.85 -1.10 -18.58
C ARG A 210 9.62 -1.16 -20.10
N THR A 211 8.42 -1.57 -20.47
CA THR A 211 8.00 -1.65 -21.87
C THR A 211 7.28 -0.36 -22.26
N ALA A 212 7.61 0.19 -23.42
CA ALA A 212 6.83 1.21 -24.11
C ALA A 212 6.27 0.63 -25.42
N CYS A 213 5.25 1.28 -25.95
CA CYS A 213 4.60 0.89 -27.21
C CYS A 213 4.73 2.03 -28.21
N PHE A 214 5.25 1.73 -29.40
CA PHE A 214 5.21 2.61 -30.56
C PHE A 214 3.96 2.30 -31.36
N TYR A 215 3.24 3.35 -31.76
CA TYR A 215 2.04 3.26 -32.58
C TYR A 215 2.23 4.03 -33.87
N ALA A 216 1.66 3.49 -34.96
CA ALA A 216 1.64 4.14 -36.25
C ALA A 216 0.32 3.89 -36.97
N HIS A 217 -0.20 4.92 -37.61
CA HIS A 217 -1.35 4.78 -38.49
C HIS A 217 -1.02 3.95 -39.74
N GLU A 218 -1.97 3.16 -40.23
CA GLU A 218 -1.80 2.23 -41.35
C GLU A 218 -1.27 2.92 -42.62
N ASN A 219 -1.67 4.17 -42.88
CA ASN A 219 -1.22 4.92 -44.04
C ASN A 219 0.28 5.26 -43.97
N ILE A 220 0.81 5.50 -42.77
CA ILE A 220 2.25 5.75 -42.55
C ILE A 220 3.03 4.45 -42.73
N VAL A 221 2.54 3.35 -42.15
CA VAL A 221 3.17 2.03 -42.27
C VAL A 221 3.24 1.57 -43.72
N LYS A 222 2.17 1.79 -44.51
CA LYS A 222 2.17 1.48 -45.96
C LYS A 222 3.23 2.26 -46.74
N LYS A 223 3.57 3.48 -46.31
CA LYS A 223 4.54 4.35 -46.98
C LYS A 223 5.98 4.07 -46.53
N GLN A 224 6.19 3.90 -45.23
CA GLN A 224 7.52 3.86 -44.60
C GLN A 224 7.99 2.44 -44.24
N GLY A 225 7.11 1.44 -44.33
CA GLY A 225 7.36 0.05 -43.91
C GLY A 225 6.99 -0.20 -42.44
N GLU A 226 7.47 -1.32 -41.89
CA GLU A 226 7.08 -1.81 -40.55
C GLU A 226 8.24 -1.79 -39.53
N LEU A 227 9.44 -1.42 -39.94
CA LEU A 227 10.63 -1.45 -39.07
C LEU A 227 10.83 -0.10 -38.37
N VAL A 228 10.77 -0.11 -37.04
CA VAL A 228 11.05 1.06 -36.19
C VAL A 228 12.44 0.94 -35.59
N LYS A 229 13.21 2.03 -35.61
CA LYS A 229 14.51 2.15 -34.92
C LYS A 229 14.37 3.01 -33.67
N ILE A 230 14.92 2.57 -32.56
CA ILE A 230 14.74 3.21 -31.25
C ILE A 230 16.09 3.51 -30.63
N TYR A 231 16.26 4.71 -30.08
CA TYR A 231 17.48 5.13 -29.41
C TYR A 231 17.22 6.07 -28.24
N ALA A 232 18.15 6.05 -27.29
CA ALA A 232 18.21 7.03 -26.22
C ALA A 232 19.06 8.23 -26.69
N VAL A 233 18.45 9.42 -26.70
CA VAL A 233 19.09 10.64 -27.23
C VAL A 233 20.31 11.04 -26.40
N ARG A 234 20.21 10.96 -25.06
CA ARG A 234 21.29 11.36 -24.14
C ARG A 234 22.10 10.19 -23.59
N GLN A 235 21.74 8.96 -23.94
CA GLN A 235 22.42 7.71 -23.56
C GLN A 235 22.55 7.52 -22.03
N LYS A 236 21.62 8.09 -21.24
CA LYS A 236 21.51 7.91 -19.79
C LYS A 236 20.60 6.74 -19.41
N ILE A 237 19.87 6.19 -20.37
CA ILE A 237 19.11 4.94 -20.23
C ILE A 237 19.55 3.94 -21.30
N LEU A 238 19.29 2.66 -21.05
CA LEU A 238 19.59 1.59 -21.99
C LEU A 238 18.33 1.19 -22.76
N VAL A 239 18.36 1.27 -24.08
CA VAL A 239 17.35 0.67 -24.97
C VAL A 239 17.70 -0.79 -25.18
N LEU A 240 16.81 -1.70 -24.83
CA LEU A 240 17.05 -3.15 -24.97
C LEU A 240 16.63 -3.66 -26.36
N ASP A 241 15.59 -3.06 -26.93
CA ASP A 241 15.06 -3.41 -28.25
C ASP A 241 15.26 -2.22 -29.20
N GLU A 242 16.47 -2.08 -29.76
CA GLU A 242 16.83 -0.96 -30.66
C GLU A 242 16.08 -1.02 -32.01
N LYS A 243 15.52 -2.18 -32.35
CA LYS A 243 14.76 -2.43 -33.58
C LYS A 243 13.55 -3.28 -33.27
N ILE A 244 12.39 -2.84 -33.72
CA ILE A 244 11.13 -3.56 -33.56
C ILE A 244 10.35 -3.57 -34.87
N TYR A 245 9.58 -4.63 -35.10
CA TYR A 245 8.65 -4.72 -36.21
C TYR A 245 7.23 -4.46 -35.72
N LEU A 246 6.46 -3.73 -36.53
CA LEU A 246 5.09 -3.39 -36.21
C LEU A 246 4.12 -4.49 -36.62
N GLU A 247 3.15 -4.75 -35.76
CA GLU A 247 2.05 -5.68 -35.99
C GLU A 247 0.72 -4.92 -36.02
N ARG A 248 -0.28 -5.43 -36.76
CA ARG A 248 -1.60 -4.80 -36.80
C ARG A 248 -2.26 -4.83 -35.41
N HIS A 249 -2.82 -3.70 -34.98
CA HIS A 249 -3.43 -3.58 -33.67
C HIS A 249 -4.76 -4.35 -33.61
N LYS A 250 -4.93 -5.20 -32.59
CA LYS A 250 -6.07 -6.13 -32.49
C LYS A 250 -7.44 -5.46 -32.37
N LYS A 251 -7.50 -4.25 -31.81
CA LYS A 251 -8.74 -3.50 -31.54
C LYS A 251 -9.01 -2.38 -32.56
N TYR A 252 -7.96 -1.81 -33.14
CA TYR A 252 -8.04 -0.63 -33.99
C TYR A 252 -7.42 -1.00 -35.33
N SER A 253 -8.27 -1.35 -36.30
CA SER A 253 -7.82 -1.92 -37.57
C SER A 253 -6.89 -1.00 -38.34
N ASN A 254 -7.03 0.32 -38.20
CA ASN A 254 -6.23 1.34 -38.85
C ASN A 254 -4.90 1.64 -38.14
N MET A 255 -4.56 0.93 -37.07
CA MET A 255 -3.35 1.16 -36.28
C MET A 255 -2.43 -0.06 -36.28
N PHE A 256 -1.13 0.21 -36.19
CA PHE A 256 -0.09 -0.77 -35.94
C PHE A 256 0.61 -0.48 -34.61
N ILE A 257 1.14 -1.52 -33.97
CA ILE A 257 1.81 -1.46 -32.67
C ILE A 257 3.10 -2.27 -32.69
N GLY A 258 4.14 -1.74 -32.04
CA GLY A 258 5.35 -2.47 -31.70
C GLY A 258 5.77 -2.16 -30.27
N LYS A 259 6.25 -3.18 -29.56
CA LYS A 259 6.67 -3.05 -28.16
C LYS A 259 8.18 -3.07 -28.05
N PHE A 260 8.72 -2.18 -27.22
CA PHE A 260 10.16 -2.14 -26.93
C PHE A 260 10.42 -1.92 -25.44
N LYS A 261 11.55 -2.42 -24.96
CA LYS A 261 11.97 -2.30 -23.57
C LYS A 261 13.10 -1.30 -23.41
N ILE A 262 13.02 -0.54 -22.33
CA ILE A 262 14.07 0.38 -21.88
C ILE A 262 14.40 0.11 -20.41
N LYS A 263 15.63 0.40 -20.00
CA LYS A 263 16.15 0.12 -18.66
C LYS A 263 16.83 1.34 -18.07
N GLY A 264 16.44 1.68 -16.84
CA GLY A 264 17.03 2.79 -16.10
C GLY A 264 18.41 2.42 -15.54
N LEU A 265 19.35 3.36 -15.57
CA LEU A 265 20.71 3.16 -15.06
C LEU A 265 20.86 3.70 -13.64
N ASN A 266 20.86 5.03 -13.46
CA ASN A 266 21.10 5.67 -12.17
C ASN A 266 19.91 6.54 -11.73
N ILE A 267 19.72 6.70 -10.42
CA ILE A 267 18.71 7.61 -9.87
C ILE A 267 19.02 9.04 -10.32
N GLY A 268 17.99 9.76 -10.75
CA GLY A 268 18.10 11.15 -11.23
C GLY A 268 18.44 11.26 -12.72
N ASP A 269 18.67 10.15 -13.42
CA ASP A 269 18.87 10.19 -14.87
C ASP A 269 17.58 10.63 -15.59
N GLU A 270 17.71 11.60 -16.48
CA GLU A 270 16.66 12.04 -17.38
C GLU A 270 17.12 11.91 -18.83
N ASP A 271 16.35 11.20 -19.65
CA ASP A 271 16.61 10.96 -21.06
C ASP A 271 15.35 11.14 -21.91
N VAL A 272 15.52 11.12 -23.23
CA VAL A 272 14.43 11.09 -24.21
C VAL A 272 14.68 9.88 -25.11
N ILE A 273 13.67 9.03 -25.23
CA ILE A 273 13.64 8.00 -26.28
C ILE A 273 13.09 8.64 -27.55
N GLU A 274 13.79 8.42 -28.64
CA GLU A 274 13.30 8.71 -29.99
C GLU A 274 13.13 7.38 -30.74
N ALA A 275 11.96 7.21 -31.34
CA ALA A 275 11.64 6.07 -32.19
C ALA A 275 11.28 6.59 -33.58
N ALA A 276 11.94 6.05 -34.61
CA ALA A 276 11.81 6.49 -35.99
C ALA A 276 11.25 5.37 -36.89
N LEU A 277 10.21 5.70 -37.65
CA LEU A 277 9.62 4.87 -38.70
C LEU A 277 9.80 5.59 -40.05
N GLY A 278 10.88 5.27 -40.76
CA GLY A 278 11.29 6.05 -41.94
C GLY A 278 11.58 7.50 -41.55
N ASP A 279 10.83 8.44 -42.13
CA ASP A 279 10.96 9.88 -41.85
C ASP A 279 10.15 10.34 -40.61
N GLU A 280 9.20 9.52 -40.14
CA GLU A 280 8.34 9.86 -39.02
C GLU A 280 9.00 9.54 -37.68
N LYS A 281 8.79 10.39 -36.68
CA LYS A 281 9.46 10.29 -35.38
C LYS A 281 8.47 10.48 -34.23
N ALA A 282 8.66 9.69 -33.18
CA ALA A 282 7.95 9.82 -31.91
C ALA A 282 8.94 9.92 -30.75
N LEU A 283 8.55 10.67 -29.72
CA LEU A 283 9.36 10.92 -28.54
C LEU A 283 8.69 10.38 -27.28
N CYS A 284 9.51 9.97 -26.31
CA CYS A 284 9.07 9.59 -24.97
C CYS A 284 10.09 10.11 -23.95
N GLU A 285 9.66 10.94 -23.00
CA GLU A 285 10.50 11.42 -21.92
C GLU A 285 10.69 10.33 -20.87
N VAL A 286 11.91 10.18 -20.34
CA VAL A 286 12.22 9.14 -19.36
C VAL A 286 12.91 9.73 -18.14
N LYS A 287 12.43 9.38 -16.95
CA LYS A 287 13.00 9.81 -15.67
C LYS A 287 13.25 8.62 -14.76
N VAL A 288 14.48 8.46 -14.27
CA VAL A 288 14.83 7.40 -13.32
C VAL A 288 14.68 7.93 -11.89
N LYS A 289 13.71 7.42 -11.15
CA LYS A 289 13.37 7.88 -9.80
C LYS A 289 13.73 6.87 -8.73
N GLU A 290 13.92 7.35 -7.51
CA GLU A 290 14.10 6.49 -6.33
C GLU A 290 12.82 5.72 -6.02
N GLU A 291 12.96 4.46 -5.62
CA GLU A 291 11.82 3.66 -5.16
C GLU A 291 11.40 4.19 -3.79
N LEU A 292 10.17 4.73 -3.68
CA LEU A 292 9.62 5.17 -2.40
C LEU A 292 9.45 3.95 -1.47
N GLY A 293 10.45 3.78 -0.59
CA GLY A 293 10.37 3.03 0.66
C GLY A 293 10.05 1.55 0.57
N LYS A 294 10.99 0.71 0.08
CA LYS A 294 11.10 -0.71 0.50
C LYS A 294 12.55 -1.19 0.61
N LYS A 295 12.85 -1.90 1.71
CA LYS A 295 14.11 -2.67 1.91
C LYS A 295 14.23 -3.84 0.92
N PRO A 296 15.46 -4.29 0.59
CA PRO A 296 15.70 -5.40 -0.32
C PRO A 296 15.07 -6.69 0.19
N ARG A 297 14.37 -7.40 -0.70
CA ARG A 297 13.83 -8.74 -0.45
C ARG A 297 14.87 -9.78 -0.88
N GLY A 298 14.94 -10.89 -0.13
CA GLY A 298 15.68 -12.09 -0.51
C GLY A 298 15.21 -12.68 -1.85
N PRO A 299 15.81 -13.80 -2.29
CA PRO A 299 15.66 -14.31 -3.66
C PRO A 299 14.18 -14.47 -4.03
N PRO A 300 13.80 -14.12 -5.27
CA PRO A 300 12.42 -14.02 -5.67
C PRO A 300 11.77 -15.41 -5.65
N LYS A 301 10.84 -15.61 -4.72
CA LYS A 301 9.81 -16.65 -4.92
C LYS A 301 8.89 -16.14 -6.03
N PRO A 302 8.48 -17.00 -6.98
CA PRO A 302 7.60 -16.61 -8.08
C PRO A 302 6.34 -15.95 -7.49
N SER A 303 6.13 -14.69 -7.84
CA SER A 303 5.02 -13.90 -7.34
C SER A 303 3.74 -14.37 -8.02
N LYS A 304 2.76 -14.85 -7.25
CA LYS A 304 1.34 -14.86 -7.66
C LYS A 304 0.80 -13.42 -7.67
N GLN A 305 1.50 -12.50 -8.33
CA GLN A 305 1.22 -11.07 -8.31
C GLN A 305 -0.05 -10.81 -9.15
N GLY A 306 -1.16 -10.48 -8.49
CA GLY A 306 -2.39 -10.03 -9.15
C GLY A 306 -3.62 -10.92 -8.95
N ASN A 307 -3.47 -12.19 -8.55
CA ASN A 307 -4.62 -13.08 -8.50
C ASN A 307 -5.38 -12.97 -7.17
N ILE A 308 -6.67 -12.65 -7.26
CA ILE A 308 -7.66 -12.91 -6.23
C ILE A 308 -7.94 -14.41 -6.22
N THR A 309 -7.56 -15.06 -5.12
CA THR A 309 -7.69 -16.51 -4.93
C THR A 309 -8.93 -16.90 -4.13
N GLY A 310 -9.73 -15.92 -3.72
CA GLY A 310 -10.93 -16.13 -2.92
C GLY A 310 -11.15 -15.04 -1.87
N PHE A 311 -12.08 -15.33 -0.97
CA PHE A 311 -12.47 -14.46 0.13
C PHE A 311 -12.31 -15.22 1.45
N ASP A 312 -12.11 -14.47 2.53
CA ASP A 312 -12.24 -14.93 3.91
C ASP A 312 -12.94 -13.81 4.69
N TYR A 313 -13.37 -14.11 5.92
CA TYR A 313 -13.80 -13.10 6.86
C TYR A 313 -13.05 -13.22 8.17
N ASP A 314 -13.08 -12.14 8.94
CA ASP A 314 -12.41 -12.00 10.22
C ASP A 314 -13.36 -11.30 11.21
N LEU A 315 -13.38 -11.78 12.45
CA LEU A 315 -14.26 -11.29 13.50
C LEU A 315 -13.63 -10.15 14.33
N ASP A 316 -12.52 -9.55 13.91
CA ASP A 316 -11.98 -8.33 14.56
C ASP A 316 -13.03 -7.21 14.52
N PRO A 317 -13.53 -6.71 15.66
CA PRO A 317 -14.46 -5.60 15.67
C PRO A 317 -13.76 -4.25 15.43
N ASN A 318 -12.45 -4.13 15.70
CA ASN A 318 -11.74 -2.84 15.66
C ASN A 318 -10.57 -2.81 14.66
N PRO A 319 -10.71 -3.27 13.40
CA PRO A 319 -9.65 -3.17 12.41
C PRO A 319 -9.56 -1.73 11.86
N ASN A 320 -8.42 -1.37 11.27
CA ASN A 320 -8.22 -0.03 10.69
C ASN A 320 -9.02 0.19 9.39
N GLN A 321 -9.63 -0.85 8.83
CA GLN A 321 -10.40 -0.83 7.58
C GLN A 321 -11.41 -1.99 7.56
N ARG A 322 -12.52 -1.82 6.82
CA ARG A 322 -13.63 -2.81 6.73
C ARG A 322 -13.28 -4.08 5.96
N ALA A 323 -12.39 -3.97 4.98
CA ALA A 323 -11.83 -5.10 4.26
C ALA A 323 -10.45 -4.78 3.68
N TYR A 324 -9.71 -5.83 3.31
CA TYR A 324 -8.41 -5.66 2.64
C TYR A 324 -8.03 -6.85 1.78
N HIS A 325 -7.19 -6.61 0.78
CA HIS A 325 -6.54 -7.68 0.01
C HIS A 325 -5.27 -8.17 0.71
N ASN A 326 -5.24 -9.43 1.11
CA ASN A 326 -4.08 -10.07 1.71
C ASN A 326 -3.13 -10.60 0.63
N ILE A 327 -2.05 -9.86 0.39
CA ILE A 327 -1.07 -10.16 -0.67
C ILE A 327 -0.38 -11.53 -0.47
N LYS A 328 -0.28 -12.03 0.78
CA LYS A 328 0.44 -13.29 1.06
C LYS A 328 -0.35 -14.51 0.57
N ASN A 329 -1.67 -14.50 0.73
CA ASN A 329 -2.53 -15.63 0.37
C ASN A 329 -3.42 -15.35 -0.84
N GLY A 330 -3.50 -14.10 -1.32
CA GLY A 330 -4.30 -13.69 -2.48
C GLY A 330 -5.78 -13.44 -2.17
N LYS A 331 -6.22 -13.54 -0.91
CA LYS A 331 -7.64 -13.42 -0.55
C LYS A 331 -8.04 -12.01 -0.14
N ILE A 332 -9.30 -11.65 -0.39
CA ILE A 332 -9.92 -10.47 0.21
C ILE A 332 -10.51 -10.89 1.57
N VAL A 333 -10.15 -10.16 2.62
CA VAL A 333 -10.62 -10.42 3.98
C VAL A 333 -11.63 -9.35 4.38
N ILE A 334 -12.83 -9.76 4.76
CA ILE A 334 -13.93 -8.88 5.21
C ILE A 334 -14.04 -8.95 6.73
N PHE A 335 -14.07 -7.80 7.42
CA PHE A 335 -14.26 -7.77 8.86
C PHE A 335 -15.75 -7.66 9.21
N THR A 336 -16.41 -8.78 9.48
CA THR A 336 -17.87 -8.82 9.67
C THR A 336 -18.34 -8.17 10.96
N GLN A 337 -17.48 -8.05 11.97
CA GLN A 337 -17.77 -7.37 13.24
C GLN A 337 -17.42 -5.86 13.23
N PHE A 338 -16.96 -5.31 12.09
CA PHE A 338 -16.68 -3.88 12.01
C PHE A 338 -17.95 -3.05 12.24
N PRO A 339 -17.88 -1.92 12.99
CA PRO A 339 -19.02 -1.03 13.22
C PRO A 339 -19.75 -0.62 11.94
N GLY A 340 -21.02 -1.01 11.83
CA GLY A 340 -21.85 -0.72 10.66
C GLY A 340 -21.73 -1.73 9.52
N VAL A 341 -20.78 -2.69 9.57
CA VAL A 341 -20.77 -3.86 8.68
C VAL A 341 -21.64 -4.96 9.26
N SER A 342 -21.47 -5.23 10.56
CA SER A 342 -22.18 -6.28 11.30
C SER A 342 -23.70 -6.23 11.16
N ASN A 343 -24.26 -5.02 11.00
CA ASN A 343 -25.70 -4.79 10.94
C ASN A 343 -26.36 -5.19 9.61
N TYR A 344 -25.58 -5.50 8.57
CA TYR A 344 -26.12 -5.76 7.23
C TYR A 344 -25.58 -7.03 6.57
N VAL A 345 -24.34 -7.42 6.86
CA VAL A 345 -23.79 -8.69 6.34
C VAL A 345 -23.95 -9.84 7.33
N GLY A 346 -24.26 -9.54 8.58
CA GLY A 346 -24.39 -10.51 9.67
C GLY A 346 -23.08 -11.22 10.03
N GLU A 347 -23.13 -11.97 11.12
CA GLU A 347 -22.05 -12.91 11.45
C GLU A 347 -21.93 -13.98 10.35
N ASP A 348 -20.69 -14.34 10.02
CA ASP A 348 -20.35 -15.31 8.96
C ASP A 348 -20.92 -14.99 7.57
N LEU A 349 -21.24 -13.72 7.30
CA LEU A 349 -21.78 -13.27 6.01
C LEU A 349 -23.15 -13.89 5.68
N LYS A 350 -23.98 -14.22 6.69
CA LYS A 350 -25.29 -14.85 6.48
C LYS A 350 -26.31 -13.90 5.86
N GLU A 351 -26.19 -12.60 6.09
CA GLU A 351 -27.18 -11.61 5.67
C GLU A 351 -26.88 -10.98 4.30
N ILE A 352 -25.81 -11.42 3.63
CA ILE A 352 -25.49 -11.01 2.24
C ILE A 352 -26.52 -11.49 1.21
N LYS A 353 -27.56 -12.23 1.65
CA LYS A 353 -28.71 -12.61 0.82
C LYS A 353 -29.72 -11.48 0.68
N THR A 354 -29.77 -10.57 1.66
CA THR A 354 -30.66 -9.40 1.66
C THR A 354 -30.13 -8.32 0.72
N ASP A 355 -31.01 -7.46 0.19
CA ASP A 355 -30.60 -6.37 -0.71
C ASP A 355 -29.59 -5.44 -0.03
N MET A 356 -29.81 -5.09 1.23
CA MET A 356 -28.90 -4.24 2.00
C MET A 356 -27.54 -4.92 2.23
N GLY A 357 -27.53 -6.21 2.56
CA GLY A 357 -26.30 -6.98 2.72
C GLY A 357 -25.53 -7.12 1.42
N ARG A 358 -26.22 -7.31 0.28
CA ARG A 358 -25.62 -7.34 -1.07
C ARG A 358 -25.00 -5.99 -1.43
N MET A 359 -25.73 -4.90 -1.22
CA MET A 359 -25.24 -3.55 -1.50
C MET A 359 -23.98 -3.22 -0.69
N LEU A 360 -23.99 -3.53 0.61
CA LEU A 360 -22.83 -3.29 1.46
C LEU A 360 -21.65 -4.20 1.09
N LEU A 361 -21.92 -5.47 0.74
CA LEU A 361 -20.89 -6.39 0.26
C LEU A 361 -20.15 -5.79 -0.94
N CYS A 362 -20.90 -5.33 -1.96
CA CYS A 362 -20.35 -4.68 -3.15
C CYS A 362 -19.39 -3.55 -2.78
N GLU A 363 -19.84 -2.62 -1.94
CA GLU A 363 -19.05 -1.47 -1.50
C GLU A 363 -17.74 -1.89 -0.85
N ILE A 364 -17.81 -2.81 0.12
CA ILE A 364 -16.64 -3.26 0.90
C ILE A 364 -15.62 -4.00 0.03
N VAL A 365 -16.08 -4.92 -0.83
CA VAL A 365 -15.17 -5.70 -1.68
C VAL A 365 -14.55 -4.85 -2.77
N CYS A 366 -15.31 -3.90 -3.34
CA CYS A 366 -14.81 -2.94 -4.32
C CYS A 366 -13.79 -1.99 -3.70
N GLU A 367 -14.04 -1.51 -2.48
CA GLU A 367 -13.11 -0.67 -1.74
C GLU A 367 -11.75 -1.38 -1.56
N ALA A 368 -11.74 -2.63 -1.08
CA ALA A 368 -10.51 -3.39 -0.89
C ALA A 368 -9.75 -3.61 -2.22
N MET A 369 -10.50 -3.86 -3.30
CA MET A 369 -9.97 -4.16 -4.63
C MET A 369 -9.41 -2.94 -5.35
N PHE A 370 -10.17 -1.86 -5.43
CA PHE A 370 -9.74 -0.64 -6.15
C PHE A 370 -8.58 0.05 -5.44
N ARG A 371 -8.55 0.04 -4.09
CA ARG A 371 -7.37 0.46 -3.32
C ARG A 371 -6.12 -0.36 -3.69
N ARG A 372 -6.29 -1.66 -3.96
CA ARG A 372 -5.18 -2.54 -4.34
C ARG A 372 -4.70 -2.27 -5.77
N ILE A 373 -5.62 -2.11 -6.72
CA ILE A 373 -5.29 -1.79 -8.12
C ILE A 373 -4.61 -0.42 -8.20
N ALA A 374 -5.17 0.61 -7.58
CA ALA A 374 -4.59 1.95 -7.53
C ALA A 374 -3.16 1.93 -6.95
N LYS A 375 -2.93 1.18 -5.86
CA LYS A 375 -1.57 0.99 -5.30
C LYS A 375 -0.60 0.32 -6.27
N GLU A 376 -1.06 -0.56 -7.15
CA GLU A 376 -0.20 -1.18 -8.16
C GLU A 376 0.05 -0.25 -9.35
N GLN A 377 -0.97 0.47 -9.84
CA GLN A 377 -0.82 1.48 -10.90
C GLN A 377 0.17 2.58 -10.48
N MET A 378 0.06 3.07 -9.23
CA MET A 378 1.02 4.03 -8.68
C MET A 378 2.43 3.46 -8.61
N LYS A 379 2.62 2.21 -8.15
CA LYS A 379 3.96 1.58 -8.11
C LYS A 379 4.56 1.37 -9.49
N LYS A 380 3.74 1.05 -10.48
CA LYS A 380 4.17 0.90 -11.87
C LYS A 380 4.44 2.25 -12.54
N GLY A 381 4.14 3.37 -11.87
CA GLY A 381 4.25 4.71 -12.45
C GLY A 381 3.35 4.87 -13.68
N GLU A 382 2.20 4.19 -13.67
CA GLU A 382 1.14 4.27 -14.70
C GLU A 382 0.15 5.41 -14.38
N ALA A 383 0.12 5.86 -13.13
CA ALA A 383 -0.64 7.02 -12.71
C ALA A 383 0.30 8.19 -12.40
N VAL A 384 0.20 9.26 -13.18
CA VAL A 384 0.80 10.56 -12.86
C VAL A 384 -0.29 11.61 -13.07
N ILE A 385 -0.75 12.23 -11.98
CA ILE A 385 -1.55 13.46 -12.05
C ILE A 385 -0.59 14.61 -11.74
N PHE A 386 -0.45 15.55 -12.67
CA PHE A 386 0.43 16.71 -12.52
C PHE A 386 -0.21 17.75 -11.59
N GLY A 387 0.51 18.18 -10.56
CA GLY A 387 0.12 19.29 -9.68
C GLY A 387 -0.69 18.93 -8.43
N GLU A 388 -1.01 17.65 -8.23
CA GLU A 388 -1.74 17.15 -7.06
C GLU A 388 -0.83 16.39 -6.07
N SER A 389 -1.23 16.29 -4.81
CA SER A 389 -0.49 15.47 -3.83
C SER A 389 -0.66 13.98 -4.14
N ASP A 390 0.29 13.14 -3.73
CA ASP A 390 0.19 11.67 -3.90
C ASP A 390 -1.10 11.08 -3.32
N ALA A 391 -1.66 11.73 -2.29
CA ALA A 391 -2.93 11.34 -1.68
C ALA A 391 -4.12 11.61 -2.61
N ASP A 392 -4.13 12.76 -3.28
CA ASP A 392 -5.19 13.14 -4.21
C ASP A 392 -5.14 12.28 -5.48
N ALA A 393 -3.94 12.03 -6.00
CA ALA A 393 -3.74 11.12 -7.13
C ALA A 393 -4.25 9.69 -6.81
N TYR A 394 -3.97 9.20 -5.61
CA TYR A 394 -4.47 7.90 -5.17
C TYR A 394 -6.00 7.86 -5.08
N GLN A 395 -6.63 8.93 -4.58
CA GLN A 395 -8.09 9.00 -4.51
C GLN A 395 -8.74 9.10 -5.89
N ASN A 396 -8.17 9.89 -6.79
CA ASN A 396 -8.66 10.02 -8.16
C ASN A 396 -8.65 8.67 -8.89
N LEU A 397 -7.58 7.88 -8.74
CA LEU A 397 -7.55 6.52 -9.29
C LEU A 397 -8.65 5.62 -8.73
N ILE A 398 -8.90 5.67 -7.41
CA ILE A 398 -9.98 4.89 -6.80
C ILE A 398 -11.33 5.31 -7.38
N ASN A 399 -11.57 6.62 -7.51
CA ASN A 399 -12.80 7.16 -8.05
C ASN A 399 -13.03 6.72 -9.51
N ASP A 400 -11.98 6.72 -10.33
CA ASP A 400 -12.10 6.32 -11.73
C ASP A 400 -12.30 4.80 -11.89
N LEU A 401 -11.60 3.99 -11.08
CA LEU A 401 -11.85 2.55 -11.00
C LEU A 401 -13.29 2.24 -10.58
N GLN A 402 -13.83 3.00 -9.62
CA GLN A 402 -15.24 2.90 -9.21
C GLN A 402 -16.18 3.24 -10.35
N LYS A 403 -16.02 4.41 -11.01
CA LYS A 403 -16.87 4.80 -12.15
C LYS A 403 -16.88 3.75 -13.25
N LYS A 404 -15.73 3.13 -13.54
CA LYS A 404 -15.56 2.17 -14.63
C LYS A 404 -16.12 0.78 -14.31
N HIS A 405 -15.95 0.29 -13.07
CA HIS A 405 -16.17 -1.13 -12.75
C HIS A 405 -17.23 -1.42 -11.71
N LEU A 406 -17.64 -0.43 -10.90
CA LEU A 406 -18.56 -0.67 -9.78
C LEU A 406 -19.86 -1.33 -10.24
N ASN A 407 -20.43 -0.86 -11.36
CA ASN A 407 -21.65 -1.44 -11.95
C ASN A 407 -21.50 -2.91 -12.34
N LYS A 408 -20.31 -3.36 -12.78
CA LYS A 408 -20.08 -4.78 -13.11
C LYS A 408 -20.22 -5.65 -11.86
N VAL A 409 -19.67 -5.19 -10.73
CA VAL A 409 -19.74 -5.89 -9.44
C VAL A 409 -21.17 -5.86 -8.89
N TYR A 410 -21.83 -4.71 -8.93
CA TYR A 410 -23.24 -4.60 -8.51
C TYR A 410 -24.14 -5.54 -9.31
N ASN A 411 -24.01 -5.55 -10.64
CA ASN A 411 -24.81 -6.43 -11.48
C ASN A 411 -24.59 -7.92 -11.15
N LEU A 412 -23.36 -8.32 -10.83
CA LEU A 412 -23.06 -9.69 -10.44
C LEU A 412 -23.71 -10.04 -9.09
N VAL A 413 -23.48 -9.22 -8.05
CA VAL A 413 -23.93 -9.54 -6.68
C VAL A 413 -25.45 -9.38 -6.54
N MET A 414 -26.04 -8.32 -7.10
CA MET A 414 -27.47 -8.05 -6.96
C MET A 414 -28.32 -9.07 -7.69
N ASN A 415 -27.89 -9.53 -8.88
CA ASN A 415 -28.61 -10.54 -9.66
C ASN A 415 -28.20 -11.98 -9.32
N TYR A 416 -27.32 -12.17 -8.34
CA TYR A 416 -26.89 -13.51 -7.96
C TYR A 416 -28.04 -14.30 -7.33
N ASP A 417 -28.29 -15.49 -7.87
CA ASP A 417 -29.32 -16.39 -7.38
C ASP A 417 -28.74 -17.40 -6.38
N PHE A 418 -29.09 -17.21 -5.11
CA PHE A 418 -28.71 -18.11 -4.03
C PHE A 418 -29.53 -19.41 -4.01
N GLU A 419 -30.59 -19.52 -4.81
CA GLU A 419 -31.52 -20.67 -4.84
C GLU A 419 -31.24 -21.66 -5.97
N SER A 420 -30.18 -21.44 -6.78
CA SER A 420 -29.77 -22.40 -7.81
C SER A 420 -29.40 -23.76 -7.19
N LYS A 421 -30.37 -24.68 -7.29
CA LYS A 421 -30.31 -26.06 -6.76
C LYS A 421 -29.02 -26.75 -7.19
N GLU A 422 -28.44 -27.49 -6.25
CA GLU A 422 -27.38 -28.46 -6.52
C GLU A 422 -27.88 -29.44 -7.60
N GLU A 423 -27.34 -29.35 -8.82
CA GLU A 423 -27.29 -30.46 -9.77
C GLU A 423 -25.99 -31.25 -9.59
#